data_AF-A0A954HG60-F1
#
_entry.id   AF-A0A954HG60-F1
#
_cell.length_a   1.000
_cell.length_b   1.000
_cell.length_c   1.000
_cell.angle_alpha   90.00
_cell.angle_beta   90.00
_cell.angle_gamma   90.00
#
_symmetry.space_group_name_H-M   'P 1'
#
loop_
_entity.id
_entity.type
_entity.pdbx_description
1 polymer ?
#
loop_
_entity_poly.entity_id
_entity_poly.type
_entity_poly.pdbx_seq_one_letter_code
_entity_poly.pdbx_strand_id
1 'polypeptide(L)' 'MAEGEGTNGEWTVRRVLEWTIDYLKQHGSDSPRLDGEILLAHARKCPRIQLYTQYDQPLSDEQRTHMRELVKRRANA' A
#
# COMPACT_ATOMS: atom_id res chain seq x y z
N MET A 1 3.11 14.65 -22.12
CA MET A 1 3.69 14.38 -20.79
C MET A 1 3.28 12.98 -20.42
N ALA A 2 4.09 12.00 -20.81
CA ALA A 2 3.90 10.59 -20.51
C ALA A 2 5.28 10.08 -20.13
N GLU A 3 5.64 10.24 -18.86
CA GLU A 3 6.86 9.71 -18.30
C GLU A 3 6.47 8.49 -17.47
N GLY A 4 6.40 7.35 -18.16
CA GLY A 4 6.39 6.04 -17.54
C GLY A 4 7.79 5.44 -17.69
N GLU A 5 8.76 5.98 -16.96
CA GLU A 5 10.08 5.36 -16.83
C GLU A 5 9.99 4.22 -15.82
N GLY A 6 9.67 3.03 -16.33
CA GLY A 6 9.84 1.80 -15.58
C GLY A 6 11.29 1.36 -15.58
N THR A 7 12.06 1.73 -14.55
CA THR A 7 13.31 1.02 -14.21
C THR A 7 13.67 1.16 -12.72
N ASN A 8 13.78 -0.01 -12.07
CA ASN A 8 14.58 -0.32 -10.89
C ASN A 8 13.96 -0.07 -9.49
N GLY A 9 13.24 -1.06 -8.96
CA GLY A 9 12.87 -1.11 -7.54
C GLY A 9 11.63 -0.30 -7.14
N GLU A 10 10.72 -0.05 -8.07
CA GLU A 10 9.50 0.71 -7.81
C GLU A 10 8.57 -0.02 -6.83
N TRP A 11 8.26 0.65 -5.72
CA TRP A 11 7.23 0.21 -4.79
C TRP A 11 5.86 0.41 -5.42
N THR A 12 5.40 -0.61 -6.12
CA THR A 12 4.05 -0.64 -6.74
C THR A 12 2.96 -0.90 -5.71
N VAL A 13 1.72 -0.57 -6.06
CA VAL A 13 0.52 -0.87 -5.24
C VAL A 13 0.50 -2.32 -4.82
N ARG A 14 0.75 -3.26 -5.74
CA ARG A 14 0.82 -4.69 -5.43
C ARG A 14 1.89 -4.98 -4.38
N ARG A 15 3.13 -4.53 -4.60
CA ARG A 15 4.27 -4.85 -3.73
C ARG A 15 4.11 -4.28 -2.32
N VAL A 16 3.63 -3.03 -2.22
CA VAL A 16 3.34 -2.38 -0.93
C VAL A 16 2.22 -3.12 -0.21
N LEU A 17 1.16 -3.50 -0.93
CA LEU A 17 0.06 -4.24 -0.34
C LEU A 17 0.52 -5.59 0.21
N GLU A 18 1.30 -6.36 -0.56
CA GLU A 18 1.84 -7.65 -0.11
C GLU A 18 2.72 -7.49 1.14
N TRP A 19 3.60 -6.50 1.15
CA TRP A 19 4.44 -6.19 2.32
C TRP A 19 3.60 -5.81 3.55
N THR A 20 2.57 -4.99 3.37
CA THR A 20 1.67 -4.59 4.45
C THR A 20 0.88 -5.78 5.01
N ILE A 21 0.41 -6.67 4.15
CA ILE A 21 -0.32 -7.88 4.56
C ILE A 21 0.57 -8.75 5.43
N ASP A 22 1.80 -9.02 4.98
CA ASP A 22 2.75 -9.84 5.72
C ASP A 22 3.06 -9.22 7.09
N TYR A 23 3.32 -7.91 7.13
CA TYR A 23 3.56 -7.18 8.36
C TYR A 23 2.38 -7.25 9.33
N LEU A 24 1.16 -6.96 8.88
CA LEU A 24 -0.04 -7.03 9.72
C LEU A 24 -0.33 -8.44 10.20
N LYS A 25 -0.05 -9.45 9.38
CA LYS A 25 -0.20 -10.87 9.73
C LYS A 25 0.75 -11.26 10.87
N GLN A 26 2.00 -10.82 10.81
CA GLN A 26 2.98 -11.03 11.89
C GLN A 26 2.56 -10.36 13.20
N HIS A 27 1.78 -9.27 13.12
CA HIS A 27 1.26 -8.53 14.26
C HIS A 27 -0.11 -9.02 14.77
N GLY A 28 -0.63 -10.15 14.27
CA GLY A 28 -1.88 -10.75 14.76
C GLY A 28 -3.16 -10.10 14.23
N SER A 29 -3.07 -9.39 13.09
CA SER A 29 -4.25 -8.82 12.45
C SER A 29 -5.19 -9.92 11.91
N ASP A 30 -6.48 -9.80 12.21
CA ASP A 30 -7.51 -10.77 11.82
C ASP A 30 -7.78 -10.77 10.30
N SER A 31 -7.67 -9.60 9.66
CA SER A 31 -7.93 -9.40 8.24
C SER A 31 -6.85 -8.54 7.56
N PRO A 32 -5.59 -9.01 7.51
CA PRO A 32 -4.44 -8.20 7.07
C PRO A 32 -4.56 -7.70 5.63
N ARG A 33 -5.27 -8.45 4.77
CA ARG A 33 -5.56 -8.05 3.38
C ARG A 33 -6.54 -6.88 3.28
N LEU A 34 -7.66 -6.98 4.00
CA LEU A 34 -8.66 -5.92 4.03
C LEU A 34 -8.08 -4.64 4.64
N ASP A 35 -7.36 -4.78 5.75
CA ASP A 35 -6.66 -3.68 6.40
C ASP A 35 -5.64 -3.03 5.46
N GLY A 36 -4.79 -3.83 4.80
CA GLY A 36 -3.82 -3.30 3.83
C GLY A 36 -4.47 -2.51 2.70
N GLU A 37 -5.58 -3.00 2.15
CA GLU A 37 -6.33 -2.31 1.09
C GLU A 37 -6.95 -1.00 1.59
N ILE A 38 -7.51 -0.97 2.80
CA ILE A 38 -8.10 0.23 3.40
C ILE A 38 -7.00 1.28 3.64
N LEU A 39 -5.88 0.87 4.24
CA LEU A 39 -4.76 1.77 4.52
C LEU A 39 -4.16 2.35 3.22
N LEU A 40 -4.03 1.52 2.18
CA LEU A 40 -3.47 1.95 0.90
C LEU A 40 -4.40 2.91 0.16
N ALA A 41 -5.71 2.61 0.17
CA ALA A 41 -6.75 3.49 -0.37
C ALA A 41 -6.74 4.84 0.34
N HIS A 42 -6.60 4.83 1.68
CA HIS A 42 -6.52 6.05 2.48
C HIS A 42 -5.25 6.86 2.17
N ALA A 43 -4.08 6.22 2.11
CA ALA A 43 -2.81 6.86 1.80
C ALA A 43 -2.79 7.50 0.40
N ARG A 44 -3.46 6.88 -0.57
CA ARG A 44 -3.60 7.40 -1.94
C ARG A 44 -4.81 8.32 -2.14
N LYS A 45 -5.65 8.51 -1.11
CA LYS A 45 -6.93 9.25 -1.16
C LYS A 45 -7.82 8.81 -2.33
N CYS A 46 -7.86 7.51 -2.61
CA CYS A 46 -8.65 6.95 -3.69
C CYS A 46 -9.53 5.80 -3.18
N PRO A 47 -10.65 5.49 -3.86
CA PRO A 47 -11.48 4.35 -3.51
C PRO A 47 -10.72 3.02 -3.68
N ARG A 48 -11.06 2.01 -2.87
CA ARG A 48 -10.44 0.67 -2.93
C ARG A 48 -10.50 0.06 -4.33
N ILE A 49 -11.58 0.32 -5.08
CA ILE A 49 -11.72 -0.18 -6.46
C ILE A 49 -10.55 0.25 -7.36
N GLN A 50 -10.02 1.45 -7.14
CA GLN A 50 -8.88 1.97 -7.90
C GLN A 50 -7.56 1.27 -7.60
N LEU A 51 -7.45 0.57 -6.47
CA LEU A 51 -6.27 -0.24 -6.18
C LEU A 51 -6.20 -1.46 -7.11
N TYR A 52 -7.35 -2.05 -7.44
CA TYR A 52 -7.40 -3.21 -8.32
C TYR A 52 -7.07 -2.87 -9.78
N THR A 53 -7.39 -1.65 -10.22
CA THR A 53 -7.09 -1.20 -11.57
C THR A 53 -5.66 -0.66 -11.71
N GLN A 54 -5.02 -0.26 -10.61
CA GLN A 54 -3.70 0.38 -10.59
C GLN A 54 -2.66 -0.44 -9.82
N TYR A 55 -2.78 -1.77 -9.81
CA TYR A 55 -1.85 -2.65 -9.09
C TYR A 55 -0.38 -2.48 -9.50
N ASP A 56 -0.16 -2.22 -10.78
CA ASP A 56 1.16 -2.07 -11.37
C ASP A 56 1.70 -0.65 -11.24
N GLN A 57 0.86 0.29 -10.78
CA GLN A 57 1.28 1.69 -10.69
C GLN A 57 2.23 1.88 -9.51
N PRO A 58 3.35 2.60 -9.70
CA PRO A 58 4.23 2.96 -8.60
C PRO A 58 3.52 3.86 -7.58
N LEU A 59 3.91 3.74 -6.32
CA LEU A 59 3.61 4.74 -5.30
C LEU A 59 4.69 5.81 -5.27
N SER A 60 4.25 7.06 -5.13
CA SER A 60 5.13 8.18 -4.79
C SER A 60 5.69 8.03 -3.38
N ASP A 61 6.84 8.63 -3.11
CA ASP A 61 7.53 8.49 -1.82
C ASP A 61 6.70 9.00 -0.63
N GLU A 62 5.92 10.08 -0.85
CA GLU A 62 4.93 10.59 0.12
C GLU A 62 3.87 9.55 0.47
N GLN A 63 3.32 8.85 -0.53
CA GLN A 63 2.30 7.81 -0.33
C GLN A 63 2.87 6.64 0.46
N ARG A 64 4.12 6.23 0.17
CA ARG A 64 4.81 5.16 0.91
C ARG A 64 5.03 5.55 2.36
N THR A 65 5.47 6.78 2.60
CA THR A 65 5.70 7.31 3.95
C THR A 65 4.41 7.32 4.75
N HIS A 66 3.33 7.84 4.15
CA HIS A 66 2.02 7.87 4.79
C HIS A 66 1.49 6.46 5.07
N MET A 67 1.62 5.55 4.10
CA MET A 67 1.25 4.15 4.25
C MET A 67 2.00 3.48 5.41
N ARG A 68 3.33 3.66 5.49
CA ARG A 68 4.15 3.07 6.54
C ARG A 68 3.74 3.53 7.93
N GLU A 69 3.41 4.81 8.09
CA GLU A 69 2.93 5.36 9.37
C GLU A 69 1.57 4.77 9.76
N LEU A 70 0.64 4.63 8.80
CA LEU A 70 -0.66 4.01 9.04
C LEU A 70 -0.51 2.54 9.45
N VAL A 71 0.34 1.78 8.75
CA VAL A 71 0.58 0.36 9.03
C VAL A 71 1.18 0.16 10.41
N LYS A 72 2.17 0.98 10.80
CA LYS A 72 2.74 0.94 12.14
C LYS A 72 1.70 1.21 13.23
N ARG A 73 0.84 2.22 13.03
CA ARG A 73 -0.26 2.53 13.96
C ARG A 73 -1.22 1.36 14.10
N ARG A 74 -1.60 0.74 12.97
CA ARG A 74 -2.50 -0.41 12.95
C ARG A 74 -1.91 -1.65 13.62
N ALA A 75 -0.61 -1.86 13.46
CA ALA A 75 0.13 -2.97 14.06
C ALA A 75 0.43 -2.81 15.56
N ASN A 76 0.28 -1.58 16.09
CA ASN A 76 0.46 -1.26 17.50
C ASN A 76 -0.87 -1.07 18.26
N ALA A 77 -2.00 -1.15 17.56
CA ALA A 77 -3.35 -1.04 18.11
C ALA A 77 -3.90 -2.40 18.48
#